data_AF-A0A2N9PCF5-F1
#
_entry.id   AF-A0A2N9PCF5-F1
#
_cell.length_a   1.000
_cell.length_b   1.000
_cell.length_c   1.000
_cell.angle_alpha   90.00
_cell.angle_beta   90.00
_cell.angle_gamma   90.00
#
_symmetry.space_group_name_H-M   'P 1'
#
loop_
_entity.id
_entity.type
_entity.pdbx_description
1 polymer ?
#
loop_
_entity_poly.entity_id
_entity_poly.type
_entity_poly.pdbx_seq_one_letter_code
_entity_poly.pdbx_strand_id
1 'polypeptide(L)' 'MKSFEKMQIVNPNAAGIDVGSRSHFVAIGQNENQIREFNVYQLLKIS' A
#
# COMPACT_ATOMS: atom_id res chain seq x y z
N MET A 1 4.00 17.60 -15.73
CA MET A 1 3.81 16.58 -14.67
C MET A 1 4.64 17.02 -13.47
N LYS A 2 4.03 17.23 -12.31
CA LYS A 2 4.77 17.62 -11.10
C LYS A 2 5.54 16.40 -10.60
N SER A 3 6.87 16.44 -10.70
CA SER A 3 7.74 15.47 -10.01
C SER A 3 7.67 15.80 -8.53
N PHE A 4 7.04 14.94 -7.74
CA PHE A 4 7.23 15.00 -6.30
C PHE A 4 8.60 14.40 -6.04
N GLU A 5 9.58 15.26 -5.75
CA GLU A 5 10.89 14.77 -5.28
C GLU A 5 10.67 13.82 -4.11
N LYS A 6 11.47 12.75 -4.04
CA LYS A 6 11.38 11.76 -2.96
C LYS A 6 11.42 12.50 -1.62
N MET A 7 10.31 12.43 -0.88
CA MET A 7 10.24 13.09 0.42
C MET A 7 11.24 12.45 1.37
N GLN A 8 11.88 13.27 2.20
CA GLN A 8 12.78 12.77 3.24
C GLN A 8 12.03 11.80 4.16
N ILE A 9 12.62 10.62 4.40
CA ILE A 9 12.10 9.66 5.37
C ILE A 9 12.41 10.17 6.78
N VAL A 10 11.36 10.53 7.53
CA VAL A 10 11.47 10.95 8.93
C VAL A 10 11.34 9.74 9.87
N ASN A 11 10.42 8.82 9.54
CA ASN A 11 10.11 7.63 10.35
C ASN A 11 10.32 6.35 9.50
N PRO A 12 11.50 5.71 9.55
CA PRO A 12 11.83 4.60 8.65
C PRO A 12 11.02 3.32 8.92
N ASN A 13 10.43 3.20 10.12
CA ASN A 13 9.65 2.02 10.53
C ASN A 13 8.13 2.27 10.45
N ALA A 14 7.70 3.39 9.85
CA ALA A 14 6.28 3.67 9.64
C ALA A 14 5.77 2.98 8.36
N ALA A 15 4.52 2.54 8.39
CA ALA A 15 3.79 2.05 7.23
C ALA A 15 2.51 2.87 7.05
N GLY A 16 2.12 3.12 5.80
CA GLY A 16 0.83 3.70 5.46
C GLY A 16 -0.20 2.60 5.23
N ILE A 17 -1.40 2.75 5.79
CA ILE A 17 -2.52 1.83 5.58
C ILE A 17 -3.71 2.65 5.07
N ASP A 18 -4.25 2.27 3.92
CA ASP A 18 -5.52 2.78 3.40
C ASP A 18 -6.57 1.67 3.48
N VAL A 19 -7.67 1.97 4.17
CA VAL A 19 -8.71 1.00 4.49
C VAL A 19 -9.98 1.33 3.71
N GLY A 20 -10.23 0.56 2.66
CA GLY A 20 -11.46 0.60 1.89
C GLY A 20 -12.40 -0.55 2.25
N SER A 21 -13.69 -0.38 1.98
CA SER A 21 -14.71 -1.41 2.21
C SER A 21 -14.57 -2.66 1.31
N ARG A 22 -13.78 -2.56 0.24
CA ARG A 22 -13.55 -3.63 -0.74
C ARG A 22 -12.12 -4.17 -0.71
N SER A 23 -11.14 -3.30 -0.46
CA SER A 23 -9.73 -3.64 -0.37
C SER A 23 -8.99 -2.71 0.59
N HIS A 24 -7.87 -3.19 1.11
CA HIS A 24 -6.95 -2.45 1.95
C HIS A 24 -5.60 -2.36 1.24
N PHE A 25 -4.93 -1.22 1.32
CA PHE A 25 -3.59 -1.03 0.77
C PHE A 25 -2.61 -0.76 1.90
N VAL A 26 -1.43 -1.40 1.81
CA VAL A 26 -0.33 -1.19 2.75
C VAL A 26 0.91 -0.75 1.97
N ALA A 27 1.49 0.37 2.35
CA ALA A 27 2.73 0.90 1.78
C ALA A 27 3.83 0.91 2.85
N ILE A 28 4.93 0.20 2.59
CA ILE A 28 6.12 0.14 3.47
C ILE A 28 7.32 0.92 2.92
N GLY A 29 7.12 1.66 1.83
CA GLY A 29 8.16 2.44 1.17
C GLY A 29 7.55 3.38 0.12
N GLN A 30 8.41 4.12 -0.58
CA GLN A 30 7.99 5.14 -1.56
C GLN A 30 7.88 4.63 -2.99
N ASN A 31 8.35 3.41 -3.26
CA ASN A 31 8.27 2.83 -4.60
C ASN A 31 6.99 2.00 -4.77
N GLU A 32 6.47 1.93 -5.99
CA GLU A 32 5.22 1.21 -6.30
C GLU A 32 5.29 -0.29 -5.94
N ASN A 33 6.45 -0.92 -6.13
CA ASN A 33 6.67 -2.32 -5.79
C ASN A 33 6.66 -2.63 -4.28
N GLN A 34 6.59 -1.59 -3.43
CA GLN A 34 6.50 -1.68 -1.97
C GLN A 34 5.07 -1.46 -1.46
N ILE A 35 4.09 -1.45 -2.36
CA ILE A 35 2.66 -1.43 -2.04
C ILE A 35 2.12 -2.86 -2.11
N ARG A 36 1.21 -3.20 -1.20
CA ARG A 36 0.49 -4.49 -1.15
C ARG A 36 -1.01 -4.22 -1.03
N GLU A 37 -1.80 -4.89 -1.86
CA GLU A 37 -3.26 -4.86 -1.81
C GLU A 37 -3.80 -6.13 -1.15
N PHE A 38 -4.74 -5.96 -0.24
CA PHE A 38 -5.45 -7.03 0.44
C PHE A 38 -6.95 -6.89 0.16
N ASN A 39 -7.51 -7.85 -0.57
CA ASN A 39 -8.93 -7.86 -0.89
C ASN A 39 -9.76 -8.38 0.29
N VAL A 40 -10.88 -7.71 0.60
CA VAL A 40 -11.78 -8.10 1.71
C VAL A 40 -12.58 -9.36 1.36
N TYR A 41 -12.90 -9.56 0.07
CA TYR A 41 -13.75 -10.64 -0.41
C TYR A 41 -13.01 -11.69 -1.26
N GLN A 42 -11.78 -12.05 -0.89
CA GLN A 42 -11.10 -13.18 -1.53
C GLN A 42 -11.71 -14.50 -1.01
N LEU A 43 -12.87 -14.86 -1.55
CA LEU A 43 -13.37 -16.23 -1.49
C LEU A 43 -12.33 -17.14 -2.15
N LEU A 44 -11.82 -18.12 -1.40
CA LEU A 44 -11.11 -19.27 -1.95
C LEU A 44 -11.96 -19.85 -3.09
N LYS A 45 -11.59 -19.59 -4.35
CA LYS A 45 -11.98 -20.48 -5.44
C LYS A 45 -11.08 -21.70 -5.33
N ILE A 46 -11.56 -22.69 -4.60
CA ILE A 46 -11.10 -24.06 -4.73
C ILE A 46 -11.57 -24.51 -6.12
N SER A 47 -10.64 -24.53 -7.07
CA SER A 47 -10.78 -25.22 -8.36
C SER A 47 -9.91 -26.46 -8.33
#